data_AF-F6HHR1-F1
#
_entry.id   AF-F6HHR1-F1
#
_cell.length_a   1.000
_cell.length_b   1.000
_cell.length_c   1.000
_cell.angle_alpha   90.00
_cell.angle_beta   90.00
_cell.angle_gamma   90.00
#
_symmetry.space_group_name_H-M   'P 1'
#
loop_
_entity.id
_entity.type
_entity.pdbx_description
1 polymer ?
#
loop_
_entity_poly.entity_id
_entity_poly.type
_entity_poly.pdbx_seq_one_letter_code
_entity_poly.pdbx_strand_id
1 'polypeptide(L)'
;MDACTAFAFVIDAETTKKHVGPRSLAQETQMTSSLLSNLLDVVEEVQLARLELRNLSKTSFHSPSVGQLDLHLCFIDLKSGRKVTLILDVTCLKCGVYPSELLPSQIQAAATGTQNSLAPSLSAEIRGAVENLRAGYPRILRLSRCVSHVIHALSR
;
A
#
# COMPACT_ATOMS: atom_id res chain seq x y z
N MET A 1 -11.10 -5.48 1.01
CA MET A 1 -10.08 -4.89 0.12
C MET A 1 -10.81 -4.42 -1.13
N ASP A 2 -10.85 -3.12 -1.34
CA ASP A 2 -11.57 -2.46 -2.44
C ASP A 2 -10.76 -2.52 -3.75
N ALA A 3 -10.44 -3.74 -4.21
CA ALA A 3 -9.54 -3.96 -5.35
C ALA A 3 -10.05 -3.26 -6.62
N CYS A 4 -11.37 -3.26 -6.84
CA CYS A 4 -11.99 -2.61 -8.01
C CYS A 4 -11.58 -1.14 -8.16
N THR A 5 -11.36 -0.41 -7.06
CA THR A 5 -10.86 0.97 -7.08
C THR A 5 -9.48 1.05 -7.72
N ALA A 6 -8.57 0.12 -7.39
CA ALA A 6 -7.23 0.07 -7.97
C ALA A 6 -7.26 -0.37 -9.43
N PHE A 7 -8.11 -1.35 -9.80
CA PHE A 7 -8.30 -1.75 -11.19
C PHE A 7 -8.83 -0.60 -12.04
N ALA A 8 -9.89 0.08 -11.60
CA ALA A 8 -10.43 1.24 -12.30
C ALA A 8 -9.37 2.33 -12.46
N PHE A 9 -8.61 2.64 -11.41
CA PHE A 9 -7.55 3.64 -11.45
C PHE A 9 -6.45 3.34 -12.49
N VAL A 10 -6.00 2.07 -12.56
CA VAL A 10 -4.95 1.64 -13.48
C VAL A 10 -5.44 1.57 -14.93
N ILE A 11 -6.69 1.16 -15.16
CA ILE A 11 -7.27 0.99 -16.50
C ILE A 11 -7.78 2.32 -17.07
N ASP A 12 -8.48 3.16 -16.29
CA ASP A 12 -8.99 4.48 -16.74
C ASP A 12 -7.87 5.47 -17.07
N ALA A 13 -6.66 5.21 -16.57
CA ALA A 13 -5.46 5.94 -16.93
C ALA A 13 -5.03 5.81 -18.39
N GLU A 14 -5.32 4.67 -19.03
CA GLU A 14 -4.93 4.44 -20.44
C GLU A 14 -5.87 5.19 -21.38
N THR A 15 -7.17 5.25 -21.06
CA THR A 15 -8.19 5.87 -21.92
C THR A 15 -8.04 7.39 -22.03
N THR A 16 -7.40 8.04 -21.05
CA THR A 16 -7.25 9.50 -20.99
C THR A 16 -5.95 10.05 -21.59
N LYS A 17 -4.99 9.20 -22.00
CA LYS A 17 -3.76 9.69 -22.65
C LYS A 17 -4.01 9.99 -24.12
N LYS A 18 -3.91 11.27 -24.50
CA LYS A 18 -3.78 11.69 -25.91
C LYS A 18 -2.46 11.15 -26.45
N HIS A 19 -2.52 10.06 -27.20
CA HIS A 19 -1.33 9.40 -27.73
C HIS A 19 -0.68 10.28 -28.81
N VAL A 20 0.59 10.64 -28.60
CA VAL A 20 1.43 11.30 -29.60
C VAL A 20 1.95 10.21 -30.54
N GLY A 21 1.22 9.97 -31.63
CA GLY A 21 1.54 8.98 -32.67
C GLY A 21 0.83 7.63 -32.51
N PRO A 22 0.66 6.87 -33.60
CA PRO A 22 0.01 5.56 -33.55
C PRO A 22 0.92 4.55 -32.86
N ARG A 23 0.57 4.13 -31.64
CA ARG A 23 1.14 2.93 -31.05
C ARG A 23 0.55 1.70 -31.73
N SER A 24 1.37 0.67 -31.91
CA SER A 24 0.87 -0.61 -32.41
C SER A 24 0.02 -1.30 -31.35
N LEU A 25 -0.94 -2.12 -31.80
CA LEU A 25 -1.75 -2.97 -30.90
C LEU A 25 -0.87 -3.84 -29.98
N ALA A 26 0.28 -4.30 -30.48
CA ALA A 26 1.23 -5.09 -29.69
C ALA A 26 1.81 -4.29 -28.51
N GLN A 27 2.15 -3.02 -28.72
CA GLN A 27 2.67 -2.14 -27.67
C GLN A 27 1.62 -1.82 -26.61
N GLU A 28 0.38 -1.53 -27.02
CA GLU A 28 -0.73 -1.33 -26.09
C GLU A 28 -0.98 -2.59 -25.27
N THR A 29 -1.06 -3.77 -25.92
CA THR A 29 -1.25 -5.05 -25.23
C THR A 29 -0.15 -5.34 -24.21
N GLN A 30 1.12 -5.08 -24.57
CA GLN A 30 2.25 -5.26 -23.66
C GLN A 30 2.17 -4.30 -22.47
N MET A 31 1.78 -3.05 -22.70
CA MET A 31 1.64 -2.04 -21.65
C MET A 31 0.53 -2.44 -20.67
N THR A 32 -0.67 -2.73 -21.17
CA THR A 32 -1.80 -3.19 -20.36
C THR A 32 -1.43 -4.46 -19.58
N SER A 33 -0.74 -5.42 -20.20
CA SER A 33 -0.28 -6.64 -19.52
C SER A 33 0.64 -6.33 -18.35
N SER A 34 1.62 -5.43 -18.52
CA SER A 34 2.54 -5.05 -17.44
C SER A 34 1.82 -4.35 -16.29
N LEU A 35 0.87 -3.47 -16.60
CA LEU A 35 0.05 -2.79 -15.60
C LEU A 35 -0.80 -3.78 -14.78
N LEU A 36 -1.44 -4.74 -15.45
CA LEU A 36 -2.24 -5.78 -14.80
C LEU A 36 -1.39 -6.72 -13.95
N SER A 37 -0.21 -7.14 -14.43
CA SER A 37 0.71 -7.99 -13.66
C SER A 37 1.11 -7.32 -12.34
N ASN A 38 1.53 -6.06 -12.37
CA ASN A 38 1.91 -5.33 -11.15
C ASN A 38 0.74 -5.16 -10.17
N LEU A 39 -0.47 -4.96 -10.69
CA LEU A 39 -1.66 -4.85 -9.86
C LEU A 39 -1.99 -6.19 -9.19
N LEU A 40 -1.87 -7.30 -9.92
CA LEU A 40 -2.05 -8.65 -9.39
C LEU A 40 -1.00 -8.96 -8.32
N ASP A 41 0.26 -8.62 -8.55
CA ASP A 41 1.35 -8.77 -7.58
C ASP A 41 1.04 -8.04 -6.27
N VAL A 42 0.60 -6.79 -6.35
CA VAL A 42 0.20 -6.00 -5.16
C VAL A 42 -0.99 -6.64 -4.44
N VAL A 43 -2.01 -7.08 -5.20
CA VAL A 43 -3.20 -7.73 -4.62
C VAL A 43 -2.81 -9.03 -3.91
N GLU A 44 -1.97 -9.85 -4.52
CA GLU A 44 -1.46 -11.09 -3.94
C GLU A 44 -0.69 -10.81 -2.66
N GLU A 45 0.26 -9.86 -2.68
CA GLU A 45 1.03 -9.48 -1.50
C GLU A 45 0.14 -9.03 -0.34
N VAL A 46 -0.91 -8.24 -0.62
CA VAL A 46 -1.88 -7.79 0.40
C VAL A 46 -2.67 -8.97 0.97
N GLN A 47 -3.10 -9.92 0.14
CA GLN A 47 -3.81 -11.11 0.63
C GLN A 47 -2.91 -12.00 1.47
N LEU A 48 -1.67 -12.23 1.03
CA LEU A 48 -0.67 -12.97 1.79
C LEU A 48 -0.41 -12.31 3.15
N ALA A 49 -0.24 -10.99 3.17
CA ALA A 49 -0.05 -10.24 4.42
C ALA A 49 -1.24 -10.40 5.38
N ARG A 50 -2.48 -10.39 4.86
CA ARG A 50 -3.69 -10.60 5.69
C ARG A 50 -3.81 -12.03 6.22
N LEU A 51 -3.38 -13.02 5.45
CA LEU A 51 -3.39 -14.42 5.86
C LEU A 51 -2.34 -14.68 6.94
N GLU A 52 -1.15 -14.08 6.79
CA GLU A 52 -0.02 -14.28 7.69
C GLU A 52 -0.14 -13.47 8.99
N LEU A 53 -0.53 -12.19 8.89
CA LEU A 53 -0.44 -11.23 10.00
C LEU A 53 -1.80 -11.06 10.68
N ARG A 54 -1.98 -11.75 11.81
CA ARG A 54 -3.23 -11.69 12.60
C ARG A 54 -3.61 -10.29 13.08
N ASN A 55 -2.64 -9.40 13.21
CA ASN A 55 -2.88 -8.00 13.60
C ASN A 55 -3.22 -7.09 12.42
N LEU A 56 -3.15 -7.53 11.16
CA LEU A 56 -3.58 -6.75 10.00
C LEU A 56 -5.11 -6.85 9.84
N SER A 57 -5.81 -5.93 10.51
CA SER A 57 -7.28 -5.96 10.64
C SER A 57 -8.05 -5.56 9.37
N LYS A 58 -7.55 -4.57 8.61
CA LYS A 58 -8.23 -4.07 7.41
C LYS A 58 -7.23 -3.65 6.35
N THR A 59 -7.59 -3.89 5.08
CA THR A 59 -6.90 -3.34 3.92
C THR A 59 -7.90 -2.77 2.91
N SER A 60 -7.59 -1.62 2.32
CA SER A 60 -8.45 -0.94 1.34
C SER A 60 -7.65 -0.06 0.39
N PHE A 61 -8.11 0.04 -0.85
CA PHE A 61 -7.58 1.03 -1.80
C PHE A 61 -8.48 2.25 -1.81
N HIS A 62 -7.86 3.42 -1.91
CA HIS A 62 -8.53 4.72 -1.96
C HIS A 62 -7.97 5.54 -3.11
N SER A 63 -8.83 6.21 -3.86
CA SER A 63 -8.42 7.21 -4.85
C SER A 63 -8.89 8.57 -4.36
N PRO A 64 -8.11 9.26 -3.51
CA PRO A 64 -8.55 10.53 -2.89
C PRO A 64 -8.64 11.67 -3.89
N SER A 65 -7.90 11.60 -5.00
CA SER A 65 -7.90 12.60 -6.06
C SER A 65 -7.63 11.95 -7.43
N VAL A 66 -7.90 12.69 -8.51
CA VAL A 66 -7.60 12.25 -9.87
C VAL A 66 -6.09 12.07 -10.02
N GLY A 67 -5.67 10.83 -10.24
CA GLY A 67 -4.25 10.51 -10.45
C GLY A 67 -3.49 10.10 -9.19
N GLN A 68 -4.17 9.98 -8.04
CA GLN A 68 -3.58 9.37 -6.84
C GLN A 68 -4.31 8.06 -6.47
N LEU A 69 -3.54 7.04 -6.12
CA LEU A 69 -4.02 5.78 -5.57
C LEU A 69 -3.26 5.43 -4.29
N ASP A 70 -4.00 5.33 -3.20
CA ASP A 70 -3.48 4.98 -1.88
C ASP A 70 -3.91 3.56 -1.49
N LEU A 71 -3.00 2.81 -0.87
CA LEU A 71 -3.29 1.56 -0.18
C LEU A 71 -3.20 1.78 1.32
N HIS A 72 -4.30 1.51 2.02
CA HIS A 72 -4.40 1.60 3.46
C HIS A 72 -4.21 0.20 4.08
N LEU A 73 -3.30 0.09 5.05
CA LEU A 73 -3.07 -1.11 5.85
C LEU A 73 -3.30 -0.77 7.32
N CYS A 74 -4.36 -1.32 7.92
CA CYS A 74 -4.75 -1.03 9.29
C CYS A 74 -4.41 -2.20 10.22
N PHE A 75 -3.42 -1.97 11.08
CA PHE A 75 -2.97 -2.89 12.10
C PHE A 75 -3.67 -2.60 13.43
N ILE A 76 -3.86 -3.63 14.26
CA ILE A 76 -4.35 -3.51 15.63
C ILE A 76 -3.33 -4.12 16.59
N ASP A 77 -2.92 -3.36 17.60
CA ASP A 77 -2.27 -3.94 18.77
C ASP A 77 -3.30 -4.78 19.52
N LEU A 78 -3.16 -6.11 19.45
CA LEU A 78 -4.12 -7.05 20.05
C LEU A 78 -4.16 -6.97 21.58
N LYS A 79 -3.15 -6.39 22.24
CA LYS A 79 -3.14 -6.21 23.70
C LYS A 79 -3.83 -4.92 24.11
N SER A 80 -3.51 -3.81 23.44
CA SER A 80 -4.04 -2.49 23.82
C SER A 80 -5.30 -2.08 23.04
N GLY A 81 -5.66 -2.81 21.98
CA GLY A 81 -6.75 -2.46 21.06
C GLY A 81 -6.46 -1.25 20.16
N ARG A 82 -5.30 -0.60 20.31
CA ARG A 82 -4.91 0.58 19.51
C ARG A 82 -4.76 0.19 18.05
N LYS A 83 -5.26 1.03 17.15
CA LYS A 83 -5.14 0.82 15.71
C LYS A 83 -4.07 1.72 15.12
N VAL A 84 -3.28 1.20 14.18
CA VAL A 84 -2.27 1.92 13.41
C VAL A 84 -2.57 1.73 11.93
N THR A 85 -2.81 2.82 11.20
CA THR A 85 -3.05 2.81 9.77
C THR A 85 -1.83 3.33 9.04
N LEU A 86 -1.29 2.50 8.16
CA LEU A 86 -0.27 2.85 7.18
C LEU A 86 -0.95 3.25 5.88
N ILE A 87 -0.55 4.38 5.30
CA ILE A 87 -1.00 4.83 3.98
C ILE A 87 0.21 4.78 3.04
N LEU A 88 0.08 4.00 1.97
CA LEU A 88 1.09 3.82 0.93
C LEU A 88 0.57 4.47 -0.36
N ASP A 89 1.33 5.41 -0.94
CA ASP A 89 1.04 5.93 -2.27
C ASP A 89 1.49 4.90 -3.32
N VAL A 90 0.53 4.17 -3.89
CA VAL A 90 0.75 3.14 -4.92
C VAL A 90 0.41 3.63 -6.32
N THR A 91 0.39 4.94 -6.54
CA THR A 91 0.17 5.57 -7.86
C THR A 91 1.15 5.05 -8.92
N CYS A 92 2.33 4.59 -8.51
CA CYS A 92 3.32 3.95 -9.38
C CYS A 92 2.77 2.75 -10.19
N LEU A 93 1.70 2.11 -9.74
CA LEU A 93 1.00 1.05 -10.48
C LEU A 93 0.52 1.51 -11.86
N LYS A 94 0.14 2.78 -12.00
CA LYS A 94 -0.27 3.39 -13.28
C LYS A 94 0.88 3.53 -14.29
N CYS A 95 2.12 3.39 -13.84
CA CYS A 95 3.31 3.47 -14.67
C CYS A 95 3.97 2.10 -14.92
N GLY A 96 3.46 1.02 -14.32
CA GLY A 96 4.05 -0.31 -14.49
C GLY A 96 5.43 -0.47 -13.81
N VAL A 97 5.76 0.38 -12.83
CA VAL A 97 7.10 0.40 -12.19
C VAL A 97 7.16 -0.23 -10.79
N TYR A 98 6.13 -1.00 -10.41
CA TYR A 98 6.13 -1.75 -9.16
C TYR A 98 7.05 -2.98 -9.25
N PRO A 99 7.78 -3.36 -8.19
CA PRO A 99 7.93 -2.66 -6.91
C PRO A 99 9.02 -1.58 -6.97
N SER A 100 8.60 -0.32 -6.85
CA SER A 100 9.50 0.80 -6.61
C SER A 100 9.85 0.91 -5.11
N GLU A 101 10.67 1.90 -4.74
CA GLU A 101 10.93 2.28 -3.33
C GLU A 101 9.64 2.84 -2.69
N LEU A 102 8.71 1.96 -2.37
CA LEU A 102 7.43 2.32 -1.75
C LEU A 102 7.66 2.61 -0.27
N LEU A 103 7.47 3.86 0.15
CA LEU A 103 7.49 4.29 1.55
C LEU A 103 6.10 4.79 1.99
N PRO A 104 5.77 4.71 3.29
CA PRO A 104 4.54 5.26 3.83
C PRO A 104 4.48 6.78 3.68
N SER A 105 3.49 7.26 2.94
CA SER A 105 3.18 8.69 2.85
C SER A 105 2.68 9.20 4.20
N GLN A 106 1.89 8.38 4.91
CA GLN A 106 1.37 8.71 6.24
C GLN A 106 1.31 7.48 7.15
N ILE A 107 1.44 7.73 8.46
CA ILE A 107 1.26 6.75 9.53
C ILE A 107 0.34 7.39 10.57
N GLN A 108 -0.83 6.81 10.79
CA GLN A 108 -1.86 7.35 11.68
C GLN A 108 -2.17 6.33 12.78
N ALA A 109 -2.54 6.77 14.00
CA ALA A 109 -3.13 5.88 15.00
C ALA A 109 -4.47 6.38 15.49
N ALA A 110 -5.37 5.45 15.74
CA ALA A 110 -6.63 5.70 16.43
C ALA A 110 -6.54 5.13 17.85
N ALA A 111 -6.61 6.01 18.85
CA ALA A 111 -6.89 5.61 20.23
C ALA A 111 -8.39 5.33 20.39
N THR A 112 -8.74 4.32 21.18
CA THR A 112 -10.13 4.07 21.59
C THR A 112 -10.56 5.20 22.54
N GLY A 113 -11.24 6.21 21.99
CA GLY A 113 -11.73 7.36 22.72
C GLY A 113 -10.77 8.54 22.65
N THR A 114 -11.19 9.59 21.93
CA THR A 114 -10.49 10.87 21.73
C THR A 114 -9.37 10.83 20.69
N GLN A 115 -9.47 11.75 19.73
CA GLN A 115 -8.51 11.88 18.63
C GLN A 115 -7.10 12.19 19.14
N ASN A 116 -6.13 11.74 18.36
CA ASN A 116 -4.95 12.48 17.90
C ASN A 116 -3.64 11.72 18.12
N SER A 117 -2.95 11.53 16.98
CA SER A 117 -1.54 11.19 16.83
C SER A 117 -1.09 9.88 17.49
N LEU A 118 -0.26 9.14 16.75
CA LEU A 118 0.64 8.17 17.37
C LEU A 118 1.36 8.86 18.54
N ALA A 119 1.63 8.14 19.64
CA ALA A 119 2.71 8.56 20.52
C ALA A 119 3.92 8.82 19.60
N PRO A 120 4.51 10.03 19.60
CA PRO A 120 5.53 10.40 18.62
C PRO A 120 6.68 9.37 18.49
N SER A 121 6.90 8.58 19.53
CA SER A 121 7.80 7.42 19.53
C SER A 121 7.38 6.30 18.56
N LEU A 122 6.13 5.82 18.61
CA LEU A 122 5.69 4.68 17.78
C LEU A 122 5.67 5.00 16.28
N SER A 123 5.26 6.22 15.89
CA SER A 123 5.34 6.64 14.49
C SER A 123 6.78 6.75 13.99
N ALA A 124 7.68 7.31 14.82
CA ALA A 124 9.09 7.44 14.50
C ALA A 124 9.78 6.08 14.38
N GLU A 125 9.47 5.14 15.29
CA GLU A 125 10.01 3.78 15.24
C GLU A 125 9.53 2.99 14.03
N ILE A 126 8.23 3.07 13.70
CA ILE A 126 7.70 2.46 12.48
C ILE A 126 8.39 3.05 11.25
N ARG A 127 8.53 4.38 11.20
CA ARG A 127 9.17 5.07 10.09
C ARG A 127 10.64 4.65 9.92
N GLY A 128 11.42 4.70 11.00
CA GLY A 128 12.82 4.28 10.98
C GLY A 128 12.99 2.79 10.61
N ALA A 129 12.11 1.92 11.10
CA ALA A 129 12.16 0.50 10.74
C ALA A 129 11.86 0.27 9.24
N VAL A 130 10.89 1.00 8.70
CA VAL A 130 10.50 0.92 7.29
C VAL A 130 11.55 1.50 6.35
N GLU A 131 12.19 2.61 6.71
CA GLU A 131 13.27 3.23 5.92
C GLU A 131 14.49 2.32 5.78
N ASN A 132 14.74 1.44 6.75
CA ASN A 132 15.81 0.45 6.70
C ASN A 132 15.49 -0.78 5.83
N LEU A 133 14.27 -0.90 5.29
CA LEU A 133 13.91 -2.00 4.40
C LEU A 133 14.42 -1.75 2.98
N ARG A 134 15.31 -2.63 2.50
CA ARG A 134 15.73 -2.68 1.09
C ARG A 134 14.52 -2.71 0.13
N ALA A 135 14.58 -1.99 -0.99
CA ALA A 135 13.64 -2.15 -2.11
C ALA A 135 13.47 -3.61 -2.57
N GLY A 136 12.43 -3.82 -3.37
CA GLY A 136 12.22 -5.04 -4.14
C GLY A 136 11.03 -5.87 -3.68
N TYR A 137 10.66 -6.81 -4.54
CA TYR A 137 9.55 -7.74 -4.35
C TYR A 137 9.86 -8.76 -3.22
N PRO A 138 8.86 -9.17 -2.40
CA PRO A 138 7.53 -8.59 -2.25
C PRO A 138 7.56 -7.38 -1.30
N ARG A 139 7.24 -6.18 -1.80
CA ARG A 139 7.45 -4.93 -1.06
C ARG A 139 6.42 -4.69 0.04
N ILE A 140 5.12 -4.80 -0.28
CA ILE A 140 4.01 -4.58 0.64
C ILE A 140 4.00 -5.63 1.75
N LEU A 141 4.28 -6.89 1.42
CA LEU A 141 4.35 -7.96 2.43
C LEU A 141 5.47 -7.69 3.44
N ARG A 142 6.66 -7.30 2.97
CA ARG A 142 7.80 -6.95 3.83
C ARG A 142 7.54 -5.73 4.70
N LEU A 143 6.92 -4.69 4.14
CA LEU A 143 6.45 -3.53 4.90
C LEU A 143 5.48 -3.96 6.01
N SER A 144 4.48 -4.77 5.65
CA SER A 144 3.47 -5.23 6.60
C SER A 144 4.06 -6.03 7.75
N ARG A 145 4.99 -6.95 7.45
CA ARG A 145 5.74 -7.71 8.46
C ARG A 145 6.51 -6.77 9.37
N CYS A 146 7.25 -5.82 8.82
CA CYS A 146 8.04 -4.86 9.59
C CYS A 146 7.18 -4.06 10.58
N VAL A 147 6.08 -3.47 10.10
CA VAL A 147 5.16 -2.71 10.97
C VAL A 147 4.54 -3.61 12.04
N SER A 148 4.13 -4.82 11.67
CA SER A 148 3.58 -5.80 12.62
C SER A 148 4.57 -6.14 13.74
N HIS A 149 5.85 -6.33 13.41
CA HIS A 149 6.91 -6.58 14.40
C HIS A 149 7.13 -5.40 15.34
N VAL A 150 7.19 -4.17 14.82
CA VAL A 150 7.38 -2.96 15.64
C VAL A 150 6.22 -2.79 16.62
N ILE A 151 4.97 -2.93 16.14
CA ILE A 151 3.79 -2.87 17.00
C ILE A 151 3.88 -3.92 18.11
N HIS A 152 4.18 -5.17 17.76
CA HIS A 152 4.27 -6.24 18.76
C HIS A 152 5.40 -6.04 19.77
N ALA A 153 6.56 -5.50 19.34
CA ALA A 153 7.70 -5.23 20.21
C ALA A 153 7.37 -4.16 21.27
N LEU A 154 6.63 -3.12 20.88
CA LEU A 154 6.23 -2.01 21.75
C LEU A 154 5.01 -2.30 22.63
N SER A 155 4.33 -3.43 22.38
CA SER A 155 3.26 -3.93 23.23
C SER A 155 3.76 -4.86 24.34
N ARG A 156 5.06 -5.12 24.45
CA ARG A 156 5.66 -5.86 25.57
C ARG A 156 5.99 -4.92 26.72
#